data_AF-A0A7C3LRV2-F1
#
_entry.id   AF-A0A7C3LRV2-F1
#
_cell.length_a   1.000
_cell.length_b   1.000
_cell.length_c   1.000
_cell.angle_alpha   90.00
_cell.angle_beta   90.00
_cell.angle_gamma   90.00
#
_symmetry.space_group_name_H-M   'P 1'
#
loop_
_entity.id
_entity.type
_entity.pdbx_description
1 polymer ?
#
loop_
_entity_poly.entity_id
_entity_poly.type
_entity_poly.pdbx_seq_one_letter_code
_entity_poly.pdbx_strand_id
1 'polypeptide(L)'
;MSSNIELDELYKEIILEHSQNPSHRHPLPDANHHESGVNRSCGDEIEIHLKVEGGVIHGISMSGRGCSISTASSSLMGDAVEGLNIDKALSLISQFKEMIVENKEVNFPEDAEE
;
A
#
# COMPACT_ATOMS: atom_id res chain seq x y z
N MET A 1 13.53 -28.22 3.20
CA MET A 1 12.28 -28.21 2.42
C MET A 1 11.11 -27.60 3.18
N SER A 2 11.16 -27.47 4.51
CA SER A 2 10.08 -26.89 5.31
C SER A 2 10.05 -25.35 5.39
N SER A 3 11.19 -24.66 5.19
CA SER A 3 11.31 -23.21 5.42
C SER A 3 10.58 -22.31 4.41
N ASN A 4 10.45 -22.73 3.14
CA ASN A 4 9.76 -21.92 2.12
C ASN A 4 8.24 -22.02 2.25
N ILE A 5 7.71 -23.13 2.76
CA ILE A 5 6.27 -23.34 2.88
C ILE A 5 5.71 -22.46 4.01
N GLU A 6 6.42 -22.39 5.15
CA GLU A 6 6.03 -21.55 6.28
C GLU A 6 6.02 -20.06 5.90
N LEU A 7 6.98 -19.62 5.07
CA LEU A 7 7.04 -18.23 4.60
C LEU A 7 5.93 -17.93 3.57
N ASP A 8 5.66 -18.86 2.64
CA ASP A 8 4.55 -18.73 1.68
C ASP A 8 3.18 -18.70 2.37
N GLU A 9 3.02 -19.44 3.47
CA GLU A 9 1.81 -19.43 4.29
C GLU A 9 1.66 -18.08 5.01
N LEU A 10 2.73 -17.58 5.63
CA LEU A 10 2.73 -16.26 6.27
C LEU A 10 2.35 -15.14 5.28
N TYR A 11 2.92 -15.13 4.07
CA TYR A 11 2.58 -14.11 3.06
C TYR A 11 1.12 -14.18 2.63
N LYS A 12 0.56 -15.38 2.50
CA LYS A 12 -0.87 -15.54 2.19
C LYS A 12 -1.76 -15.04 3.33
N GLU A 13 -1.39 -15.32 4.57
CA GLU A 13 -2.11 -14.84 5.74
C GLU A 13 -2.14 -13.32 5.79
N ILE A 14 -0.99 -12.66 5.59
CA ILE A 14 -0.90 -11.19 5.53
C ILE A 14 -1.81 -10.63 4.43
N ILE A 15 -1.77 -11.20 3.21
CA ILE A 15 -2.63 -10.74 2.12
C ILE A 15 -4.11 -10.92 2.47
N LEU A 16 -4.48 -12.06 3.07
CA LEU A 16 -5.85 -12.35 3.46
C LEU A 16 -6.33 -11.37 4.54
N GLU A 17 -5.53 -11.13 5.57
CA GLU A 17 -5.83 -10.21 6.65
C GLU A 17 -6.11 -8.80 6.10
N HIS A 18 -5.18 -8.24 5.33
CA HIS A 18 -5.33 -6.90 4.76
C HIS A 18 -6.45 -6.81 3.71
N SER A 19 -6.79 -7.92 3.04
CA SER A 19 -7.94 -7.93 2.12
C SER A 19 -9.29 -7.92 2.83
N GLN A 20 -9.37 -8.52 4.04
CA GLN A 20 -10.60 -8.64 4.81
C GLN A 20 -10.80 -7.44 5.75
N ASN A 21 -9.71 -6.97 6.37
CA ASN A 21 -9.70 -5.89 7.35
C ASN A 21 -8.65 -4.82 6.99
N PRO A 22 -8.83 -4.07 5.89
CA PRO A 22 -7.87 -3.05 5.48
C PRO A 22 -7.78 -1.90 6.50
N SER A 23 -6.55 -1.53 6.90
CA SER A 23 -6.25 -0.55 7.97
C SER A 23 -6.76 0.87 7.66
N HIS A 24 -6.76 1.27 6.38
CA HIS A 24 -6.95 2.66 5.94
C HIS A 24 -8.35 2.96 5.40
N ARG A 25 -9.38 2.26 5.89
CA ARG A 25 -10.75 2.37 5.38
C ARG A 25 -11.68 3.17 6.29
N HIS A 26 -11.38 4.46 6.44
CA HIS A 26 -12.16 5.39 7.27
C HIS A 26 -12.26 6.77 6.60
N PRO A 27 -13.22 7.63 6.98
CA PRO A 27 -13.23 9.01 6.51
C PRO A 27 -11.96 9.76 6.92
N LEU A 28 -11.47 10.67 6.06
CA LEU A 28 -10.39 11.61 6.36
C LEU A 28 -10.84 13.04 5.97
N PRO A 29 -11.63 13.73 6.83
CA PRO A 29 -12.32 14.97 6.46
C PRO A 29 -11.42 16.15 6.15
N ASP A 30 -10.20 16.16 6.67
CA ASP A 30 -9.22 17.23 6.52
C ASP A 30 -8.17 16.95 5.42
N ALA A 31 -8.37 15.88 4.65
CA ALA A 31 -7.56 15.53 3.48
C ALA A 31 -7.46 16.73 2.52
N ASN A 32 -6.26 16.96 2.01
CA ASN A 32 -5.97 18.05 1.07
C ASN A 32 -5.47 17.56 -0.30
N HIS A 33 -5.28 16.26 -0.46
CA HIS A 33 -5.07 15.60 -1.74
C HIS A 33 -6.05 14.44 -1.89
N HIS A 34 -6.46 14.20 -3.12
CA HIS A 34 -7.38 13.12 -3.46
C HIS A 34 -7.15 12.69 -4.91
N GLU A 35 -7.09 11.38 -5.15
CA GLU A 35 -7.01 10.79 -6.48
C GLU A 35 -7.81 9.49 -6.58
N SER A 36 -8.28 9.17 -7.79
CA SER A 36 -9.04 7.95 -8.08
C SER A 36 -8.39 7.15 -9.21
N GLY A 37 -8.39 5.82 -9.09
CA GLY A 37 -7.81 4.90 -10.07
C GLY A 37 -8.75 3.74 -10.40
N VAL A 38 -8.71 3.26 -11.63
CA VAL A 38 -9.54 2.15 -12.11
C VAL A 38 -8.71 1.12 -12.86
N ASN A 39 -8.75 -0.13 -12.42
CA ASN A 39 -8.21 -1.28 -13.15
C ASN A 39 -9.35 -2.05 -13.84
N ARG A 40 -9.60 -1.72 -15.11
CA ARG A 40 -10.73 -2.27 -15.88
C ARG A 40 -10.66 -3.79 -16.09
N SER A 41 -9.46 -4.37 -16.08
CA SER A 41 -9.28 -5.82 -16.31
C SER A 41 -9.86 -6.65 -15.16
N CYS A 42 -9.74 -6.17 -13.92
CA CYS A 42 -10.27 -6.82 -12.73
C CYS A 42 -11.55 -6.15 -12.21
N GLY A 43 -11.89 -4.96 -12.74
CA GLY A 43 -13.00 -4.15 -12.27
C GLY A 43 -12.74 -3.51 -10.91
N ASP A 44 -11.46 -3.26 -10.59
CA ASP A 44 -11.07 -2.57 -9.36
C ASP A 44 -11.25 -1.06 -9.55
N GLU A 45 -11.77 -0.41 -8.52
CA GLU A 45 -11.91 1.04 -8.38
C GLU A 45 -11.36 1.40 -7.01
N ILE A 46 -10.36 2.28 -6.94
CA ILE A 46 -9.76 2.74 -5.69
C ILE A 46 -9.78 4.26 -5.67
N GLU A 47 -10.12 4.82 -4.52
CA GLU A 47 -10.03 6.24 -4.21
C GLU A 47 -9.06 6.40 -3.04
N ILE A 48 -8.15 7.37 -3.13
CA ILE A 48 -7.15 7.64 -2.10
C ILE A 48 -7.26 9.10 -1.70
N HIS A 49 -7.34 9.36 -0.39
CA HIS A 49 -7.29 10.67 0.22
C HIS A 49 -6.05 10.77 1.09
N LEU A 50 -5.33 11.88 0.99
CA LEU A 50 -4.15 12.14 1.80
C LEU A 50 -4.28 13.47 2.54
N LYS A 51 -3.78 13.48 3.78
CA LYS A 51 -3.43 14.69 4.50
C LYS A 51 -1.93 14.89 4.42
N VAL A 52 -1.50 15.92 3.70
CA VAL A 52 -0.08 16.26 3.53
C VAL A 52 0.21 17.63 4.13
N GLU A 53 1.17 17.72 5.04
CA GLU A 53 1.59 18.99 5.65
C GLU A 53 3.11 19.01 5.81
N GLY A 54 3.75 20.12 5.46
CA GLY A 54 5.21 20.22 5.52
C GLY A 54 5.97 19.17 4.68
N GLY A 55 5.32 18.57 3.68
CA GLY A 55 5.89 17.48 2.87
C GLY A 55 5.78 16.10 3.50
N VAL A 56 5.06 15.94 4.61
CA VAL A 56 4.84 14.67 5.32
C VAL A 56 3.39 14.20 5.16
N ILE A 57 3.20 12.91 4.97
CA ILE A 57 1.88 12.26 4.90
C ILE A 57 1.40 12.02 6.33
N HIS A 58 0.52 12.87 6.85
CA HIS A 58 -0.01 12.76 8.22
C HIS A 58 -1.25 11.87 8.33
N GLY A 59 -1.86 11.54 7.21
CA GLY A 59 -3.06 10.73 7.15
C GLY A 59 -3.28 10.18 5.77
N ILE A 60 -3.70 8.93 5.70
CA ILE A 60 -4.16 8.28 4.48
C ILE A 60 -5.53 7.65 4.71
N SER A 61 -6.37 7.68 3.69
CA SER A 61 -7.65 7.00 3.66
C SER A 61 -7.90 6.47 2.26
N MET A 62 -8.51 5.30 2.20
CA MET A 62 -8.79 4.60 0.95
C MET A 62 -10.24 4.12 0.92
N SER A 63 -10.85 4.29 -0.25
CA SER A 63 -12.23 3.93 -0.55
C SER A 63 -12.27 3.17 -1.89
N GLY A 64 -13.44 2.66 -2.27
CA GLY A 64 -13.64 1.94 -3.52
C GLY A 64 -13.69 0.41 -3.36
N ARG A 65 -13.77 -0.30 -4.49
CA ARG A 65 -13.96 -1.74 -4.55
C ARG A 65 -12.84 -2.36 -5.39
N GLY A 66 -11.99 -3.17 -4.76
CA GLY A 66 -10.95 -3.95 -5.45
C GLY A 66 -11.07 -5.44 -5.17
N CYS A 67 -10.41 -6.25 -5.99
CA CYS A 67 -10.12 -7.64 -5.68
C CYS A 67 -9.24 -7.77 -4.41
N SER A 68 -9.06 -8.99 -3.90
CA SER A 68 -8.30 -9.22 -2.67
C SER A 68 -6.86 -8.68 -2.74
N ILE A 69 -6.19 -8.85 -3.89
CA ILE A 69 -4.82 -8.34 -4.08
C ILE A 69 -4.79 -6.81 -4.11
N SER A 70 -5.71 -6.19 -4.86
CA SER A 70 -5.80 -4.74 -4.95
C SER A 70 -6.12 -4.10 -3.59
N THR A 71 -7.01 -4.72 -2.82
CA THR A 71 -7.37 -4.26 -1.46
C THR A 71 -6.20 -4.44 -0.48
N ALA A 72 -5.58 -5.62 -0.45
CA ALA A 72 -4.45 -5.88 0.43
C ALA A 72 -3.24 -4.98 0.11
N SER A 73 -2.88 -4.84 -1.17
CA SER A 73 -1.79 -3.97 -1.62
C SER A 73 -2.05 -2.51 -1.26
N SER A 74 -3.30 -2.06 -1.32
CA SER A 74 -3.69 -0.70 -0.93
C SER A 74 -3.53 -0.50 0.58
N SER A 75 -4.00 -1.44 1.40
CA SER A 75 -3.83 -1.38 2.85
C SER A 75 -2.36 -1.34 3.25
N LEU A 76 -1.56 -2.29 2.75
CA LEU A 76 -0.13 -2.38 3.04
C LEU A 76 0.64 -1.13 2.58
N MET A 77 0.27 -0.58 1.42
CA MET A 77 0.85 0.68 0.95
C MET A 77 0.56 1.81 1.94
N GLY A 78 -0.67 1.92 2.46
CA GLY A 78 -1.00 2.93 3.46
C GLY A 78 -0.16 2.79 4.73
N ASP A 79 -0.02 1.56 5.25
CA ASP A 79 0.81 1.27 6.42
C ASP A 79 2.28 1.66 6.17
N ALA A 80 2.78 1.47 4.95
CA ALA A 80 4.16 1.75 4.58
C ALA A 80 4.48 3.22 4.31
N VAL A 81 3.49 4.07 4.00
CA VAL A 81 3.74 5.47 3.59
C VAL A 81 3.22 6.52 4.56
N GLU A 82 2.28 6.16 5.44
CA GLU A 82 1.82 7.08 6.48
C GLU A 82 2.98 7.47 7.41
N GLY A 83 3.06 8.75 7.76
CA GLY A 83 4.16 9.31 8.55
C GLY A 83 5.43 9.65 7.75
N LEU A 84 5.56 9.17 6.50
CA LEU A 84 6.74 9.46 5.69
C LEU A 84 6.69 10.82 5.01
N ASN A 85 7.89 11.36 4.72
CA ASN A 85 8.03 12.44 3.77
C ASN A 85 7.71 11.93 2.35
N ILE A 86 7.10 12.79 1.52
CA ILE A 86 6.72 12.48 0.12
C ILE A 86 7.88 11.88 -0.67
N ASP A 87 9.11 12.39 -0.51
CA ASP A 87 10.27 11.89 -1.26
C ASP A 87 10.60 10.43 -0.90
N LYS A 88 10.49 10.08 0.40
CA LYS A 88 10.66 8.69 0.87
C LYS A 88 9.52 7.80 0.35
N ALA A 89 8.27 8.26 0.44
CA ALA A 89 7.11 7.51 -0.07
C ALA A 89 7.22 7.24 -1.58
N LEU A 90 7.63 8.24 -2.37
CA LEU A 90 7.86 8.08 -3.81
C LEU A 90 9.00 7.11 -4.12
N SER A 91 10.08 7.14 -3.33
CA SER A 91 11.17 6.17 -3.45
C SER A 91 10.69 4.73 -3.20
N LEU A 92 9.92 4.50 -2.14
CA LEU A 92 9.33 3.17 -1.85
C LEU A 92 8.40 2.69 -2.97
N ILE A 93 7.54 3.58 -3.47
CA ILE A 93 6.64 3.26 -4.59
C ILE A 93 7.44 2.90 -5.85
N SER A 94 8.54 3.61 -6.13
CA SER A 94 9.42 3.29 -7.27
C SER A 94 10.03 1.90 -7.13
N GLN A 95 10.60 1.59 -5.95
CA GLN A 95 11.21 0.28 -5.67
C GLN A 95 10.17 -0.85 -5.76
N PHE A 96 8.98 -0.66 -5.21
CA PHE A 96 7.89 -1.63 -5.31
C PHE A 96 7.50 -1.89 -6.77
N LYS A 97 7.44 -0.85 -7.61
CA LYS A 97 7.18 -1.00 -9.06
C LYS A 97 8.31 -1.73 -9.77
N GLU A 98 9.56 -1.42 -9.48
CA GLU A 98 10.73 -2.11 -10.05
C GLU A 98 10.72 -3.60 -9.70
N MET A 99 10.32 -3.94 -8.47
CA MET A 99 10.17 -5.32 -8.02
C MET A 99 9.08 -6.06 -8.80
N ILE A 100 7.86 -5.51 -8.84
CA ILE A 100 6.67 -6.26 -9.30
C ILE A 100 6.45 -6.17 -10.83
N VAL A 101 6.93 -5.11 -11.48
CA VAL A 101 6.75 -4.88 -12.92
C VAL A 101 8.02 -5.24 -13.69
N GLU A 102 9.19 -4.89 -13.16
CA GLU A 102 10.47 -5.06 -13.86
C GLU A 102 11.24 -6.31 -13.41
N ASN A 103 10.74 -7.05 -12.41
CA ASN A 103 11.39 -8.22 -11.80
C ASN A 103 12.84 -7.94 -11.37
N LYS A 104 13.11 -6.73 -10.88
CA LYS A 104 14.42 -6.36 -10.34
C LYS A 104 14.54 -6.78 -8.88
N GLU A 105 15.73 -7.22 -8.49
CA GLU A 105 16.08 -7.30 -7.07
C GLU A 105 16.21 -5.88 -6.53
N VAL A 106 15.39 -5.55 -5.54
CA VAL A 106 15.40 -4.26 -4.83
C VAL A 106 15.78 -4.51 -3.38
N ASN A 107 16.54 -3.58 -2.81
CA ASN A 107 16.91 -3.62 -1.41
C ASN A 107 16.14 -2.51 -0.69
N PHE A 108 15.10 -2.89 0.05
CA PHE A 108 14.34 -1.93 0.85
C PHE A 108 15.21 -1.44 2.02
N PRO A 109 15.24 -0.13 2.29
CA PRO A 109 16.03 0.40 3.41
C PRO A 109 15.58 -0.20 4.75
N GLU A 110 16.52 -0.57 5.62
CA GLU A 110 16.23 -1.14 6.96
C GLU A 110 15.47 -0.14 7.88
N ASP A 111 15.53 1.17 7.58
CA ASP A 111 14.80 2.22 8.31
C ASP A 111 13.32 2.37 7.88
N ALA A 112 12.81 1.46 7.03
CA ALA A 112 11.39 1.40 6.68
C ALA A 112 10.56 0.54 7.68
N GLU A 113 11.20 -0.03 8.70
CA GLU A 113 10.57 -0.88 9.73
C GLU A 113 10.30 -0.17 11.08
N GLU A 114 10.62 1.14 11.21
CA GLU A 114 10.40 1.94 12.43
C GLU A 114 9.22 2.92 12.36
#